data_AF-K9XUL8-F1
#
_entry.id   AF-K9XUL8-F1
#
_cell.length_a   1.000
_cell.length_b   1.000
_cell.length_c   1.000
_cell.angle_alpha   90.00
_cell.angle_beta   90.00
_cell.angle_gamma   90.00
#
_symmetry.space_group_name_H-M   'P 1'
#
loop_
_entity.id
_entity.type
_entity.pdbx_description
1 polymer ?
#
loop_
_entity_poly.entity_id
_entity_poly.type
_entity_poly.pdbx_seq_one_letter_code
_entity_poly.pdbx_strand_id
1 'polypeptide(L)'
;MINKSELLEKLALLGEQQFTGIVALDAHNKKHWQIYYVLGKLVWVQSDFHIYRSWRRSFLKYCPEISVEKIPFSKIALLSQQYYLISYLHEYQLVKREQIKALIEKQTSELLFDLVQQEYKQSLQYTCEPKSSHALLKEGFIISIAPDNLEETLTQVKQTWLQWSGKGLASCSPNLSPCLKNNEDLSQTIPGLIYRNMARLLNGQNTLRDLSLIMNQNVFDLTCALMPYFFKGYLRLLEVSDLPELNLSQVSSRFQSADLSYSSRS
;
A
#
# COMPACT_ATOMS: atom_id res chain seq x y z
N MET A 1 -12.16 19.41 16.88
CA MET A 1 -12.99 18.19 16.90
C MET A 1 -12.12 17.04 16.42
N ILE A 2 -11.88 16.05 17.27
CA ILE A 2 -11.19 14.82 16.88
C ILE A 2 -12.19 14.04 16.02
N ASN A 3 -12.00 14.06 14.71
CA ASN A 3 -12.98 13.48 13.78
C ASN A 3 -12.95 11.96 13.93
N LYS A 4 -14.01 11.40 14.50
CA LYS A 4 -14.25 9.97 14.60
C LYS A 4 -14.48 9.46 13.17
N SER A 5 -13.73 8.46 12.72
CA SER A 5 -13.92 7.91 11.38
C SER A 5 -15.13 6.98 11.38
N GLU A 6 -16.21 7.39 10.72
CA GLU A 6 -17.42 6.56 10.59
C GLU A 6 -17.13 5.28 9.78
N LEU A 7 -16.21 5.37 8.81
CA LEU A 7 -15.71 4.24 8.06
C LEU A 7 -15.17 3.13 8.97
N LEU A 8 -14.24 3.45 9.88
CA LEU A 8 -13.60 2.41 10.70
C LEU A 8 -14.62 1.70 11.60
N GLU A 9 -15.64 2.41 12.07
CA GLU A 9 -16.74 1.83 12.85
C GLU A 9 -17.62 0.90 12.02
N LYS A 10 -17.95 1.29 10.79
CA LYS A 10 -18.68 0.43 9.86
C LYS A 10 -17.89 -0.85 9.55
N LEU A 11 -16.59 -0.74 9.30
CA LEU A 11 -15.73 -1.90 9.05
C LEU A 11 -15.61 -2.84 10.25
N ALA A 12 -15.60 -2.29 11.48
CA ALA A 12 -15.66 -3.08 12.69
C ALA A 12 -17.00 -3.83 12.81
N LEU A 13 -18.12 -3.13 12.60
CA LEU A 13 -19.47 -3.70 12.66
C LEU A 13 -19.66 -4.85 11.65
N LEU A 14 -19.14 -4.71 10.43
CA LEU A 14 -19.15 -5.81 9.45
C LEU A 14 -18.39 -7.05 9.93
N GLY A 15 -17.28 -6.83 10.64
CA GLY A 15 -16.52 -7.91 11.27
C GLY A 15 -17.36 -8.63 12.33
N GLU A 16 -18.00 -7.88 13.23
CA GLU A 16 -18.88 -8.42 14.28
C GLU A 16 -20.08 -9.18 13.72
N GLN A 17 -20.66 -8.68 12.61
CA GLN A 17 -21.80 -9.30 11.93
C GLN A 17 -21.43 -10.51 11.07
N GLN A 18 -20.15 -10.92 11.07
CA GLN A 18 -19.63 -12.00 10.23
C GLN A 18 -19.94 -11.80 8.73
N PHE A 19 -19.92 -10.55 8.28
CA PHE A 19 -20.22 -10.20 6.90
C PHE A 19 -19.32 -10.99 5.93
N THR A 20 -19.91 -11.41 4.80
CA THR A 20 -19.21 -12.08 3.71
C THR A 20 -19.62 -11.39 2.42
N GLY A 21 -18.64 -10.85 1.69
CA GLY A 21 -18.92 -10.05 0.51
C GLY A 21 -17.82 -9.05 0.19
N ILE A 22 -18.18 -8.11 -0.67
CA ILE A 22 -17.31 -7.01 -1.11
C ILE A 22 -17.90 -5.71 -0.59
N VAL A 23 -17.05 -4.87 -0.02
CA VAL A 23 -17.38 -3.50 0.36
C VAL A 23 -16.73 -2.58 -0.66
N ALA A 24 -17.54 -1.96 -1.50
CA ALA A 24 -17.10 -0.96 -2.47
C ALA A 24 -17.21 0.43 -1.86
N LEU A 25 -16.15 1.22 -1.99
CA LEU A 25 -16.12 2.63 -1.59
C LEU A 25 -15.75 3.49 -2.78
N ASP A 26 -16.55 4.53 -3.01
CA ASP A 26 -16.39 5.45 -4.11
C ASP A 26 -16.29 6.88 -3.60
N ALA A 27 -15.26 7.58 -4.07
CA ALA A 27 -15.09 8.99 -3.81
C ALA A 27 -15.49 9.83 -5.04
N HIS A 28 -15.98 11.06 -4.82
CA HIS A 28 -16.39 11.97 -5.91
C HIS A 28 -15.27 12.27 -6.92
N ASN A 29 -14.00 12.13 -6.52
CA ASN A 29 -12.83 12.26 -7.38
C ASN A 29 -12.53 11.00 -8.22
N LYS A 30 -13.50 10.09 -8.38
CA LYS A 30 -13.40 8.84 -9.14
C LYS A 30 -12.33 7.87 -8.63
N LYS A 31 -11.97 7.97 -7.35
CA LYS A 31 -11.15 6.95 -6.70
C LYS A 31 -12.05 5.85 -6.16
N HIS A 32 -11.62 4.61 -6.36
CA HIS A 32 -12.38 3.44 -5.97
C HIS A 32 -11.56 2.52 -5.06
N TRP A 33 -12.22 1.97 -4.05
CA TRP A 33 -11.65 0.97 -3.16
C TRP A 33 -12.59 -0.21 -3.02
N GLN A 34 -12.01 -1.39 -2.85
CA GLN A 34 -12.75 -2.60 -2.51
C GLN A 34 -12.10 -3.29 -1.31
N ILE A 35 -12.93 -3.71 -0.36
CA ILE A 35 -12.52 -4.48 0.80
C ILE A 35 -13.28 -5.79 0.78
N TYR A 36 -12.55 -6.90 0.87
CA TYR A 36 -13.10 -8.24 0.79
C TYR A 36 -13.23 -8.82 2.19
N TYR A 37 -14.43 -9.29 2.52
CA TYR A 37 -14.74 -9.94 3.78
C TYR A 37 -15.18 -11.38 3.57
N VAL A 38 -14.70 -12.29 4.42
CA VAL A 38 -15.17 -13.68 4.51
C VAL A 38 -15.41 -14.05 5.96
N LEU A 39 -16.67 -14.34 6.32
CA LEU A 39 -17.09 -14.67 7.69
C LEU A 39 -16.61 -13.64 8.73
N GLY A 40 -16.72 -12.35 8.42
CA GLY A 40 -16.27 -11.24 9.28
C GLY A 40 -14.78 -10.95 9.22
N LYS A 41 -13.98 -11.76 8.54
CA LYS A 41 -12.55 -11.51 8.37
C LYS A 41 -12.29 -10.68 7.11
N LEU A 42 -11.60 -9.57 7.26
CA LEU A 42 -11.05 -8.82 6.13
C LEU A 42 -9.92 -9.64 5.52
N VAL A 43 -10.14 -10.20 4.32
CA VAL A 43 -9.15 -11.06 3.65
C VAL A 43 -8.25 -10.29 2.71
N TRP A 44 -8.75 -9.18 2.15
CA TRP A 44 -8.01 -8.37 1.19
C TRP A 44 -8.55 -6.96 1.06
N VAL A 45 -7.70 -6.04 0.60
CA VAL A 45 -8.05 -4.68 0.21
C VAL A 45 -7.44 -4.36 -1.15
N GLN A 46 -8.12 -3.52 -1.94
CA GLN A 46 -7.54 -2.98 -3.16
C GLN A 46 -8.04 -1.57 -3.46
N SER A 47 -7.19 -0.81 -4.15
CA SER A 47 -7.49 0.49 -4.73
C SER A 47 -7.15 0.48 -6.22
N ASP A 48 -7.72 1.40 -6.98
CA ASP A 48 -7.42 1.60 -8.41
C ASP A 48 -6.22 2.52 -8.67
N PHE A 49 -5.58 3.03 -7.61
CA PHE A 49 -4.42 3.92 -7.69
C PHE A 49 -3.24 3.42 -6.86
N HIS A 50 -2.02 3.83 -7.26
CA HIS A 50 -0.75 3.56 -6.54
C HIS A 50 -0.53 2.08 -6.17
N ILE A 51 -1.13 1.16 -6.93
CA ILE A 51 -1.06 -0.30 -6.76
C ILE A 51 0.41 -0.72 -6.80
N TYR A 52 1.12 -0.42 -7.89
CA TYR A 52 2.49 -0.92 -8.11
C TYR A 52 3.48 -0.33 -7.10
N ARG A 53 3.29 0.92 -6.67
CA ARG A 53 4.07 1.52 -5.58
C ARG A 53 3.85 0.80 -4.25
N SER A 54 2.60 0.60 -3.84
CA SER A 54 2.26 -0.12 -2.61
C SER A 54 2.81 -1.55 -2.62
N TRP A 55 2.66 -2.22 -3.75
CA TRP A 55 3.19 -3.54 -4.00
C TRP A 55 4.71 -3.60 -3.88
N ARG A 56 5.43 -2.75 -4.64
CA ARG A 56 6.89 -2.68 -4.57
C ARG A 56 7.39 -2.44 -3.15
N ARG A 57 6.79 -1.50 -2.40
CA ARG A 57 7.18 -1.25 -1.01
C ARG A 57 6.98 -2.47 -0.12
N SER A 58 5.84 -3.15 -0.26
CA SER A 58 5.49 -4.29 0.58
C SER A 58 6.42 -5.48 0.32
N PHE A 59 6.71 -5.77 -0.95
CA PHE A 59 7.63 -6.85 -1.32
C PHE A 59 9.07 -6.57 -0.91
N LEU A 60 9.59 -5.37 -1.18
CA LEU A 60 10.95 -5.00 -0.76
C LEU A 60 11.15 -5.12 0.76
N LYS A 61 10.08 -4.93 1.55
CA LYS A 61 10.15 -5.01 3.01
C LYS A 61 9.96 -6.43 3.55
N TYR A 62 8.95 -7.17 3.08
CA TYR A 62 8.54 -8.44 3.70
C TYR A 62 8.93 -9.67 2.90
N CYS A 63 9.16 -9.54 1.60
CA CYS A 63 9.53 -10.63 0.69
C CYS A 63 10.72 -10.22 -0.20
N PRO A 64 11.85 -9.74 0.36
CA PRO A 64 12.99 -9.23 -0.42
C PRO A 64 13.62 -10.27 -1.35
N GLU A 65 13.44 -11.56 -1.06
CA GLU A 65 13.86 -12.69 -1.89
C GLU A 65 13.04 -12.80 -3.19
N ILE A 66 11.82 -12.27 -3.21
CA ILE A 66 10.95 -12.32 -4.38
C ILE A 66 11.28 -11.14 -5.29
N SER A 67 11.81 -11.48 -6.46
CA SER A 67 11.94 -10.51 -7.53
C SER A 67 10.59 -10.30 -8.21
N VAL A 68 9.85 -9.28 -7.77
CA VAL A 68 8.50 -8.95 -8.29
C VAL A 68 8.46 -8.76 -9.80
N GLU A 69 9.56 -8.28 -10.38
CA GLU A 69 9.76 -8.13 -11.84
C GLU A 69 9.69 -9.45 -12.61
N LYS A 70 9.86 -10.58 -11.92
CA LYS A 70 9.97 -11.92 -12.50
C LYS A 70 8.67 -12.72 -12.44
N ILE A 71 7.58 -12.10 -11.98
CA ILE A 71 6.29 -12.76 -11.77
C ILE A 71 5.38 -12.57 -12.99
N PRO A 72 4.92 -13.64 -13.66
CA PRO A 72 4.10 -13.51 -14.86
C PRO A 72 2.66 -13.10 -14.53
N PHE A 73 2.32 -11.81 -14.71
CA PHE A 73 0.96 -11.27 -14.49
C PHE A 73 0.01 -11.41 -15.71
N SER A 74 0.50 -11.86 -16.87
CA SER A 74 -0.19 -11.67 -18.17
C SER A 74 -1.38 -12.59 -18.49
N LYS A 75 -1.94 -13.34 -17.51
CA LYS A 75 -3.03 -14.30 -17.79
C LYS A 75 -4.10 -14.44 -16.70
N ILE A 76 -4.35 -13.43 -15.88
CA ILE A 76 -5.25 -13.60 -14.72
C ILE A 76 -6.48 -12.69 -14.85
N ALA A 77 -7.63 -13.32 -15.12
CA ALA A 77 -8.96 -12.72 -15.15
C ALA A 77 -9.72 -13.00 -13.83
N LEU A 78 -9.08 -12.70 -12.68
CA LEU A 78 -9.70 -12.80 -11.36
C LEU A 78 -9.98 -11.40 -10.80
N LEU A 79 -10.97 -11.30 -9.90
CA LEU A 79 -11.42 -10.06 -9.25
C LEU A 79 -10.29 -9.20 -8.64
N SER A 80 -9.14 -9.81 -8.32
CA SER A 80 -7.92 -9.13 -7.90
C SER A 80 -6.67 -9.89 -8.38
N GLN A 81 -5.97 -9.36 -9.39
CA GLN A 81 -4.69 -9.92 -9.86
C GLN A 81 -3.64 -9.92 -8.74
N GLN A 82 -3.73 -8.93 -7.84
CA GLN A 82 -2.87 -8.76 -6.69
C GLN A 82 -3.06 -9.89 -5.67
N TYR A 83 -4.30 -10.20 -5.29
CA TYR A 83 -4.56 -11.26 -4.32
C TYR A 83 -4.18 -12.63 -4.87
N TYR A 84 -4.44 -12.90 -6.15
CA TYR A 84 -4.05 -14.16 -6.77
C TYR A 84 -2.56 -14.44 -6.63
N LEU A 85 -1.70 -13.43 -6.80
CA LEU A 85 -0.27 -13.61 -6.61
C LEU A 85 0.06 -14.03 -5.17
N ILE A 86 -0.59 -13.42 -4.18
CA ILE A 86 -0.40 -13.81 -2.79
C ILE A 86 -0.83 -15.26 -2.57
N SER A 87 -1.98 -15.66 -3.12
CA SER A 87 -2.45 -17.04 -3.07
C SER A 87 -1.47 -18.00 -3.75
N TYR A 88 -0.90 -17.63 -4.89
CA TYR A 88 0.13 -18.40 -5.58
C TYR A 88 1.40 -18.55 -4.75
N LEU A 89 1.94 -17.45 -4.20
CA LEU A 89 3.13 -17.49 -3.33
C LEU A 89 2.90 -18.38 -2.10
N HIS A 90 1.68 -18.37 -1.56
CA HIS A 90 1.27 -19.23 -0.45
C HIS A 90 1.17 -20.71 -0.86
N GLU A 91 0.46 -21.01 -1.95
CA GLU A 91 0.21 -22.36 -2.45
C GLU A 91 1.51 -23.11 -2.77
N TYR A 92 2.44 -22.42 -3.43
CA TYR A 92 3.74 -22.98 -3.81
C TYR A 92 4.82 -22.80 -2.74
N GLN A 93 4.46 -22.29 -1.55
CA GLN A 93 5.37 -22.08 -0.42
C GLN A 93 6.64 -21.29 -0.77
N LEU A 94 6.52 -20.36 -1.72
CA LEU A 94 7.64 -19.52 -2.17
C LEU A 94 8.01 -18.46 -1.14
N VAL A 95 7.09 -18.18 -0.22
CA VAL A 95 7.21 -17.21 0.86
C VAL A 95 6.56 -17.81 2.11
N LYS A 96 7.10 -17.51 3.30
CA LYS A 96 6.51 -18.00 4.56
C LYS A 96 5.14 -17.36 4.81
N ARG A 97 4.26 -18.09 5.49
CA ARG A 97 2.91 -17.62 5.82
C ARG A 97 2.93 -16.31 6.62
N GLU A 98 3.89 -16.13 7.51
CA GLU A 98 4.05 -14.93 8.32
C GLU A 98 4.42 -13.71 7.47
N GLN A 99 5.26 -13.88 6.45
CA GLN A 99 5.61 -12.80 5.51
C GLN A 99 4.39 -12.40 4.67
N ILE A 100 3.56 -13.38 4.26
CA ILE A 100 2.32 -13.12 3.53
C ILE A 100 1.31 -12.35 4.40
N LYS A 101 1.11 -12.79 5.65
CA LYS A 101 0.25 -12.07 6.61
C LYS A 101 0.73 -10.64 6.82
N ALA A 102 2.03 -10.45 7.10
CA ALA A 102 2.60 -9.12 7.30
C ALA A 102 2.44 -8.21 6.07
N LEU A 103 2.51 -8.80 4.86
CA LEU A 103 2.24 -8.09 3.61
C LEU A 103 0.78 -7.65 3.50
N ILE A 104 -0.18 -8.55 3.75
CA ILE A 104 -1.62 -8.23 3.71
C ILE A 104 -1.97 -7.19 4.79
N GLU A 105 -1.46 -7.34 6.01
CA GLU A 105 -1.63 -6.40 7.12
C GLU A 105 -1.10 -5.01 6.78
N LYS A 106 0.09 -4.96 6.14
CA LYS A 106 0.66 -3.69 5.69
C LYS A 106 -0.19 -3.02 4.62
N GLN A 107 -0.64 -3.77 3.61
CA GLN A 107 -1.50 -3.22 2.55
C GLN A 107 -2.84 -2.75 3.12
N THR A 108 -3.43 -3.53 4.01
CA THR A 108 -4.65 -3.19 4.74
C THR A 108 -4.47 -1.88 5.50
N SER A 109 -3.43 -1.77 6.32
CA SER A 109 -3.14 -0.55 7.09
C SER A 109 -2.92 0.67 6.19
N GLU A 110 -2.16 0.55 5.09
CA GLU A 110 -1.89 1.67 4.19
C GLU A 110 -3.15 2.15 3.47
N LEU A 111 -4.00 1.23 3.01
CA LEU A 111 -5.23 1.54 2.30
C LEU A 111 -6.28 2.11 3.23
N LEU A 112 -6.45 1.53 4.42
CA LEU A 112 -7.39 2.06 5.41
C LEU A 112 -6.98 3.46 5.87
N PHE A 113 -5.68 3.74 6.03
CA PHE A 113 -5.21 5.10 6.29
C PHE A 113 -5.61 6.05 5.16
N ASP A 114 -5.42 5.65 3.90
CA ASP A 114 -5.79 6.48 2.75
C ASP A 114 -7.30 6.73 2.67
N LEU A 115 -8.12 5.72 3.00
CA LEU A 115 -9.57 5.86 3.08
C LEU A 115 -10.01 6.82 4.20
N VAL A 116 -9.43 6.70 5.41
CA VAL A 116 -9.72 7.64 6.51
C VAL A 116 -9.31 9.06 6.15
N GLN A 117 -8.16 9.24 5.50
CA GLN A 117 -7.76 10.53 4.97
C GLN A 117 -8.74 11.04 3.90
N GLN A 118 -9.25 10.15 3.05
CA GLN A 118 -10.19 10.49 2.01
C GLN A 118 -11.55 10.92 2.58
N GLU A 119 -12.06 10.19 3.58
CA GLU A 119 -13.27 10.51 4.34
C GLU A 119 -13.16 11.87 5.03
N TYR A 120 -11.98 12.21 5.56
CA TYR A 120 -11.73 13.54 6.13
C TYR A 120 -11.86 14.66 5.09
N LYS A 121 -11.51 14.40 3.83
CA LYS A 121 -11.54 15.40 2.74
C LYS A 121 -12.91 15.54 2.10
N GLN A 122 -13.66 14.46 1.98
CA GLN A 122 -14.99 14.43 1.34
C GLN A 122 -15.77 13.18 1.75
N SER A 123 -17.08 13.20 1.54
CA SER A 123 -17.92 12.02 1.75
C SER A 123 -17.54 10.87 0.81
N LEU A 124 -17.61 9.66 1.35
CA LEU A 124 -17.47 8.41 0.61
C LEU A 124 -18.85 7.80 0.41
N GLN A 125 -19.12 7.35 -0.82
CA GLN A 125 -20.24 6.46 -1.09
C GLN A 125 -19.83 5.03 -0.75
N TYR A 126 -20.77 4.30 -0.17
CA TYR A 126 -20.52 3.01 0.43
C TYR A 126 -21.56 2.01 -0.04
N THR A 127 -21.11 0.89 -0.60
CA THR A 127 -21.98 -0.18 -1.08
C THR A 127 -21.48 -1.52 -0.57
N CYS A 128 -22.35 -2.26 0.12
CA CYS A 128 -22.11 -3.66 0.45
C CYS A 128 -22.70 -4.56 -0.62
N GLU A 129 -21.88 -5.46 -1.15
CA GLU A 129 -22.29 -6.53 -2.04
C GLU A 129 -22.13 -7.87 -1.31
N PRO A 130 -23.19 -8.41 -0.67
CA PRO A 130 -23.14 -9.72 -0.05
C PRO A 130 -22.78 -10.79 -1.08
N LYS A 131 -21.86 -11.69 -0.72
CA LYS A 131 -21.52 -12.87 -1.52
C LYS A 131 -21.52 -14.11 -0.62
N SER A 132 -21.72 -15.29 -1.21
CA SER A 132 -21.52 -16.53 -0.49
C SER A 132 -20.03 -16.78 -0.26
N SER A 133 -19.68 -17.41 0.86
CA SER A 133 -18.28 -17.80 1.13
C SER A 133 -17.75 -18.71 0.02
N HIS A 134 -18.59 -19.61 -0.51
CA HIS A 134 -18.22 -20.46 -1.65
C HIS A 134 -17.83 -19.65 -2.89
N ALA A 135 -18.56 -18.58 -3.21
CA ALA A 135 -18.22 -17.72 -4.34
C ALA A 135 -16.85 -17.06 -4.15
N LEU A 136 -16.58 -16.47 -2.98
CA LEU A 136 -15.28 -15.84 -2.72
C LEU A 136 -14.12 -16.83 -2.67
N LEU A 137 -14.33 -18.03 -2.12
CA LEU A 137 -13.31 -19.11 -2.15
C LEU A 137 -13.01 -19.54 -3.59
N LYS A 138 -14.03 -19.65 -4.46
CA LYS A 138 -13.85 -20.00 -5.88
C LYS A 138 -13.06 -18.93 -6.64
N GLU A 139 -13.16 -17.67 -6.22
CA GLU A 139 -12.38 -16.55 -6.74
C GLU A 139 -10.95 -16.49 -6.16
N GLY A 140 -10.57 -17.46 -5.34
CA GLY A 140 -9.21 -17.63 -4.83
C GLY A 140 -8.93 -16.95 -3.49
N PHE A 141 -9.93 -16.39 -2.81
CA PHE A 141 -9.77 -15.79 -1.48
C PHE A 141 -9.56 -16.85 -0.40
N ILE A 142 -8.50 -16.72 0.41
CA ILE A 142 -8.09 -17.72 1.40
C ILE A 142 -8.13 -17.11 2.81
N ILE A 143 -8.97 -17.68 3.67
CA ILE A 143 -9.17 -17.18 5.05
C ILE A 143 -7.92 -17.39 5.93
N SER A 144 -7.14 -18.45 5.69
CA SER A 144 -6.00 -18.81 6.55
C SER A 144 -4.82 -17.84 6.49
N ILE A 145 -4.76 -17.00 5.45
CA ILE A 145 -3.72 -15.97 5.30
C ILE A 145 -4.23 -14.56 5.60
N ALA A 146 -5.51 -14.43 5.97
CA ALA A 146 -6.05 -13.16 6.43
C ALA A 146 -5.31 -12.66 7.69
N PRO A 147 -5.26 -11.34 7.93
CA PRO A 147 -4.84 -10.77 9.19
C PRO A 147 -5.54 -11.43 10.38
N ASP A 148 -4.80 -11.65 11.46
CA ASP A 148 -5.34 -12.39 12.61
C ASP A 148 -6.34 -11.56 13.41
N ASN A 149 -6.17 -10.24 13.48
CA ASN A 149 -7.02 -9.35 14.25
C ASN A 149 -7.38 -8.06 13.49
N LEU A 150 -8.62 -8.02 12.99
CA LEU A 150 -9.17 -6.84 12.32
C LEU A 150 -9.29 -5.65 13.29
N GLU A 151 -9.76 -5.87 14.51
CA GLU A 151 -9.98 -4.80 15.50
C GLU A 151 -8.67 -4.10 15.87
N GLU A 152 -7.60 -4.88 16.04
CA GLU A 152 -6.26 -4.33 16.27
C GLU A 152 -5.79 -3.50 15.08
N THR A 153 -5.97 -4.00 13.85
CA THR A 153 -5.61 -3.27 12.62
C THR A 153 -6.37 -1.94 12.52
N LEU A 154 -7.68 -1.96 12.76
CA LEU A 154 -8.52 -0.75 12.76
C LEU A 154 -8.10 0.25 13.85
N THR A 155 -7.75 -0.26 15.03
CA THR A 155 -7.26 0.56 16.15
C THR A 155 -5.92 1.21 15.82
N GLN A 156 -4.97 0.47 15.25
CA GLN A 156 -3.67 0.99 14.84
C GLN A 156 -3.81 2.06 13.75
N VAL A 157 -4.68 1.84 12.76
CA VAL A 157 -4.96 2.84 11.71
C VAL A 157 -5.57 4.10 12.32
N LYS A 158 -6.54 3.96 13.23
CA LYS A 158 -7.15 5.09 13.95
C LYS A 158 -6.11 5.88 14.71
N GLN A 159 -5.25 5.23 15.49
CA GLN A 159 -4.19 5.88 16.26
C GLN A 159 -3.19 6.62 15.35
N THR A 160 -2.77 5.96 14.26
CA THR A 160 -1.86 6.55 13.27
C THR A 160 -2.49 7.78 12.62
N TRP A 161 -3.77 7.72 12.25
CA TRP A 161 -4.50 8.86 11.71
C TRP A 161 -4.63 10.02 12.71
N LEU A 162 -4.94 9.73 13.98
CA LEU A 162 -5.03 10.74 15.03
C LEU A 162 -3.69 11.44 15.26
N GLN A 163 -2.61 10.67 15.30
CA GLN A 163 -1.26 11.21 15.41
C GLN A 163 -0.90 12.10 14.21
N TRP A 164 -1.19 11.61 13.00
CA TRP A 164 -0.93 12.32 11.75
C TRP A 164 -1.73 13.64 11.66
N SER A 165 -3.05 13.55 11.79
CA SER A 165 -3.94 14.71 11.74
C SER A 165 -3.69 15.70 12.88
N GLY A 166 -3.35 15.21 14.09
CA GLY A 166 -3.01 16.03 15.24
C GLY A 166 -1.75 16.89 15.06
N LYS A 167 -0.87 16.55 14.12
CA LYS A 167 0.27 17.40 13.70
C LYS A 167 -0.07 18.37 12.56
N GLY A 168 -1.35 18.54 12.23
CA GLY A 168 -1.79 19.37 11.11
C GLY A 168 -1.52 18.73 9.73
N LEU A 169 -1.20 17.44 9.68
CA LEU A 169 -0.89 16.73 8.44
C LEU A 169 -2.14 16.14 7.75
N ALA A 170 -3.35 16.42 8.24
CA ALA A 170 -4.58 15.80 7.73
C ALA A 170 -4.74 15.94 6.19
N SER A 171 -4.36 17.10 5.64
CA SER A 171 -4.39 17.35 4.18
C SER A 171 -3.18 16.80 3.42
N CYS A 172 -2.07 16.52 4.11
CA CYS A 172 -0.83 15.98 3.55
C CYS A 172 -0.95 14.47 3.35
N SER A 173 -1.07 14.01 2.10
CA SER A 173 -1.12 12.57 1.83
C SER A 173 0.27 11.95 1.89
N PRO A 174 0.45 10.79 2.56
CA PRO A 174 1.69 10.02 2.50
C PRO A 174 2.07 9.57 1.08
N ASN A 175 1.12 9.62 0.14
CA ASN A 175 1.34 9.31 -1.28
C ASN A 175 1.85 10.52 -2.09
N LEU A 176 2.04 11.69 -1.49
CA LEU A 176 2.67 12.83 -2.16
C LEU A 176 4.19 12.65 -2.21
N SER A 177 4.81 13.16 -3.27
CA SER A 177 6.26 13.16 -3.44
C SER A 177 6.87 14.52 -3.11
N PRO A 178 7.82 14.61 -2.18
CA PRO A 178 8.55 15.85 -1.93
C PRO A 178 9.53 16.16 -3.07
N CYS A 179 9.50 17.41 -3.52
CA CYS A 179 10.35 17.97 -4.55
C CYS A 179 11.03 19.24 -4.02
N LEU A 180 12.35 19.21 -3.92
CA LEU A 180 13.19 20.34 -3.54
C LEU A 180 13.15 21.40 -4.63
N LYS A 181 12.74 22.62 -4.25
CA LYS A 181 12.89 23.77 -5.13
C LYS A 181 14.35 24.17 -5.18
N ASN A 182 14.81 24.59 -6.36
CA ASN A 182 16.09 25.26 -6.45
C ASN A 182 15.98 26.59 -5.69
N ASN A 183 16.70 26.69 -4.57
CA ASN A 183 16.64 27.83 -3.67
C ASN A 183 18.06 28.09 -3.16
N GLU A 184 18.57 29.27 -3.49
CA GLU A 184 19.94 29.69 -3.19
C GLU A 184 20.15 29.83 -1.68
N ASP A 185 19.17 30.39 -0.94
CA ASP A 185 19.25 30.57 0.51
C ASP A 185 19.47 29.23 1.24
N LEU A 186 18.70 28.20 0.87
CA LEU A 186 18.84 26.88 1.46
C LEU A 186 20.21 26.27 1.15
N SER A 187 20.68 26.43 -0.09
CA SER A 187 21.99 25.90 -0.51
C SER A 187 23.17 26.53 0.24
N GLN A 188 23.04 27.78 0.68
CA GLN A 188 24.04 28.50 1.47
C GLN A 188 23.94 28.20 2.97
N THR A 189 22.74 27.83 3.44
CA THR A 189 22.48 27.58 4.87
C THR A 189 22.93 26.18 5.32
N ILE A 190 22.90 25.18 4.44
CA ILE A 190 23.24 23.80 4.80
C ILE A 190 24.51 23.31 4.10
N PRO A 191 25.28 22.38 4.70
CA PRO A 191 26.47 21.84 4.05
C PRO A 191 26.15 21.22 2.69
N GLY A 192 26.98 21.50 1.69
CA GLY A 192 26.70 21.10 0.30
C GLY A 192 26.48 19.59 0.09
N LEU A 193 27.09 18.72 0.92
CA LEU A 193 26.81 17.29 0.90
C LEU A 193 25.37 16.96 1.31
N ILE A 194 24.86 17.64 2.33
CA ILE A 194 23.48 17.48 2.81
C ILE A 194 22.51 17.98 1.75
N TYR A 195 22.78 19.16 1.15
CA TYR A 195 21.95 19.69 0.06
C TYR A 195 21.89 18.73 -1.12
N ARG A 196 23.03 18.19 -1.57
CA ARG A 196 23.05 17.20 -2.67
C ARG A 196 22.27 15.94 -2.33
N ASN A 197 22.38 15.43 -1.10
CA ASN A 197 21.62 14.28 -0.66
C ASN A 197 20.11 14.56 -0.63
N MET A 198 19.71 15.74 -0.14
CA MET A 198 18.31 16.19 -0.18
C MET A 198 17.80 16.31 -1.62
N ALA A 199 18.55 16.97 -2.51
CA ALA A 199 18.16 17.11 -3.91
C ALA A 199 18.02 15.76 -4.62
N ARG A 200 18.88 14.78 -4.30
CA ARG A 200 18.82 13.43 -4.84
C ARG A 200 17.57 12.67 -4.37
N LEU A 201 17.21 12.78 -3.09
CA LEU A 201 16.09 12.04 -2.49
C LEU A 201 14.74 12.74 -2.74
N LEU A 202 14.70 14.06 -2.60
CA LEU A 202 13.50 14.91 -2.67
C LEU A 202 13.38 15.47 -4.10
N ASN A 203 13.27 14.59 -5.08
CA ASN A 203 13.28 14.93 -6.51
C ASN A 203 11.88 14.86 -7.16
N GLY A 204 10.82 14.66 -6.38
CA GLY A 204 9.46 14.53 -6.90
C GLY A 204 9.10 13.18 -7.52
N GLN A 205 9.94 12.14 -7.37
CA GLN A 205 9.68 10.80 -7.93
C GLN A 205 9.16 9.78 -6.90
N ASN A 206 9.70 9.83 -5.67
CA ASN A 206 9.37 8.91 -4.58
C ASN A 206 8.38 9.57 -3.62
N THR A 207 7.29 8.88 -3.28
CA THR A 207 6.32 9.36 -2.28
C THR A 207 6.94 9.42 -0.88
N LEU A 208 6.29 10.08 0.09
CA LEU A 208 6.71 10.04 1.49
C LEU A 208 6.79 8.60 2.01
N ARG A 209 5.85 7.72 1.62
CA ARG A 209 5.92 6.28 1.91
C ARG A 209 7.13 5.60 1.27
N ASP A 210 7.41 5.89 0.00
CA ASP A 210 8.58 5.31 -0.69
C ASP A 210 9.89 5.74 -0.02
N LEU A 211 10.01 7.04 0.31
CA LEU A 211 11.18 7.58 1.01
C LEU A 211 11.33 7.00 2.41
N SER A 212 10.23 6.75 3.12
CA SER A 212 10.29 6.12 4.45
C SER A 212 10.96 4.75 4.39
N LEU A 213 10.69 3.96 3.33
CA LEU A 213 11.38 2.69 3.09
C LEU A 213 12.84 2.89 2.69
N ILE A 214 13.13 3.77 1.73
CA ILE A 214 14.50 4.04 1.24
C ILE A 214 15.42 4.51 2.37
N MET A 215 14.89 5.33 3.27
CA MET A 215 15.64 5.93 4.38
C MET A 215 15.57 5.10 5.66
N ASN A 216 14.84 3.98 5.66
CA ASN A 216 14.54 3.17 6.84
C ASN A 216 14.04 4.00 8.04
N GLN A 217 13.07 4.90 7.77
CA GLN A 217 12.46 5.77 8.77
C GLN A 217 10.95 5.54 8.83
N ASN A 218 10.35 5.88 9.97
CA ASN A 218 8.90 5.94 10.06
C ASN A 218 8.36 7.07 9.15
N VAL A 219 7.30 6.79 8.39
CA VAL A 219 6.70 7.77 7.46
C VAL A 219 6.20 9.03 8.16
N PHE A 220 5.68 8.92 9.39
CA PHE A 220 5.22 10.06 10.17
C PHE A 220 6.40 10.95 10.59
N ASP A 221 7.47 10.37 11.13
CA ASP A 221 8.65 11.12 11.58
C ASP A 221 9.34 11.80 10.39
N LEU A 222 9.52 11.07 9.28
CA LEU A 222 10.04 11.63 8.03
C LEU A 222 9.19 12.80 7.55
N THR A 223 7.87 12.67 7.56
CA THR A 223 6.96 13.72 7.11
C THR A 223 7.06 14.95 8.01
N CYS A 224 7.06 14.75 9.33
CA CYS A 224 7.24 15.82 10.31
C CYS A 224 8.57 16.56 10.11
N ALA A 225 9.66 15.84 9.83
CA ALA A 225 10.97 16.43 9.57
C ALA A 225 11.02 17.27 8.29
N LEU A 226 10.22 16.92 7.27
CA LEU A 226 10.16 17.64 6.00
C LEU A 226 9.23 18.87 6.03
N MET A 227 8.23 18.90 6.91
CA MET A 227 7.23 19.97 6.93
C MET A 227 7.79 21.38 7.15
N PRO A 228 8.80 21.62 8.00
CA PRO A 228 9.40 22.96 8.13
C PRO A 228 9.93 23.50 6.80
N TYR A 229 10.50 22.65 5.94
CA TYR A 229 11.00 23.05 4.62
C TYR A 229 9.86 23.29 3.63
N PHE A 230 8.73 22.58 3.76
CA PHE A 230 7.51 22.86 2.99
C PHE A 230 6.93 24.23 3.37
N PHE A 231 6.78 24.53 4.66
CA PHE A 231 6.23 25.81 5.12
C PHE A 231 7.15 27.01 4.82
N LYS A 232 8.47 26.82 4.82
CA LYS A 232 9.43 27.83 4.35
C LYS A 232 9.48 27.98 2.82
N GLY A 233 8.71 27.17 2.10
CA GLY A 233 8.61 27.24 0.64
C GLY A 233 9.76 26.57 -0.13
N TYR A 234 10.68 25.88 0.56
CA TYR A 234 11.80 25.15 -0.04
C TYR A 234 11.39 23.81 -0.67
N LEU A 235 10.30 23.20 -0.20
CA LEU A 235 9.74 21.98 -0.76
C LEU A 235 8.38 22.24 -1.41
N ARG A 236 8.06 21.43 -2.41
CA ARG A 236 6.69 21.16 -2.85
C ARG A 236 6.35 19.71 -2.61
N LEU A 237 5.08 19.43 -2.36
CA LEU A 237 4.54 18.08 -2.37
C LEU A 237 3.74 17.93 -3.66
N LEU A 238 4.12 16.95 -4.47
CA LEU A 238 3.55 16.71 -5.79
C LEU A 238 2.74 15.42 -5.78
N GLU A 239 1.60 15.43 -6.47
CA GLU A 239 0.97 14.18 -6.88
C GLU A 239 1.85 13.52 -7.94
N VAL A 240 2.00 12.19 -7.84
CA VAL A 240 2.80 11.40 -8.78
C VAL A 240 1.96 10.23 -9.27
N SER A 241 2.13 9.87 -10.53
CA SER A 241 1.50 8.66 -11.07
C SER A 241 2.04 7.42 -10.37
N ASP A 242 1.30 6.31 -10.51
CA ASP A 242 1.80 5.01 -10.10
C ASP A 242 3.09 4.65 -10.87
N LEU A 243 3.83 3.65 -10.37
CA LEU A 243 4.92 3.08 -11.14
C LEU A 243 4.36 2.41 -12.40
N PRO A 244 5.13 2.41 -13.51
CA PRO A 244 4.74 1.65 -14.68
C PRO A 244 4.47 0.21 -14.27
N GLU A 245 3.42 -0.37 -14.85
CA GLU A 245 3.17 -1.81 -14.75
C GLU A 245 4.47 -2.55 -15.07
N LEU A 246 4.75 -3.60 -14.29
CA LEU A 246 5.97 -4.39 -14.46
C LEU A 246 6.04 -4.84 -15.92
N ASN A 247 7.03 -4.35 -16.67
CA ASN A 247 7.17 -4.69 -18.08
C ASN A 247 7.83 -6.07 -18.21
N LEU A 248 7.01 -7.10 -18.07
CA LEU A 248 7.41 -8.51 -17.97
C LEU A 248 8.05 -9.06 -19.26
N SER A 249 7.98 -8.33 -20.37
CA SER A 249 8.63 -8.72 -21.62
C SER A 249 10.17 -8.74 -21.49
N GLN A 250 10.75 -7.83 -20.70
CA GLN A 250 12.20 -7.70 -20.55
C GLN A 250 12.80 -8.74 -19.59
N VAL A 251 11.98 -9.37 -18.77
CA VAL A 251 12.43 -10.32 -17.74
C VAL A 251 12.62 -11.73 -18.29
N SER A 252 11.99 -12.05 -19.43
CA SER A 252 12.19 -13.29 -20.17
C SER A 252 13.63 -13.49 -20.67
N SER A 253 14.40 -12.41 -20.86
CA SER A 253 15.77 -12.48 -21.39
C SER A 253 16.85 -12.86 -20.37
N ARG A 254 16.52 -12.94 -19.07
CA ARG A 254 17.49 -13.25 -18.00
C ARG A 254 17.27 -14.58 -17.28
N PHE A 255 16.42 -15.46 -17.84
CA PHE A 255 16.12 -16.77 -17.26
C PHE A 255 16.32 -17.97 -18.19
N GLN A 256 16.89 -17.78 -19.38
CA GLN A 256 17.27 -18.93 -20.22
C GLN A 256 18.61 -19.57 -19.81
N SER A 257 19.27 -19.13 -18.73
CA SER A 257 20.60 -19.63 -18.35
C SER A 257 20.73 -20.21 -16.94
N ALA A 258 19.63 -20.59 -16.28
CA ALA A 258 19.72 -21.33 -15.03
C ALA A 258 18.66 -22.43 -14.97
N ASP A 259 19.15 -23.67 -15.03
CA ASP A 259 18.52 -24.92 -14.60
C ASP A 259 17.41 -25.54 -15.47
N LEU A 260 17.85 -26.07 -16.63
CA LEU A 260 17.38 -27.37 -17.13
C LEU A 260 18.55 -28.36 -17.11
N SER A 261 18.99 -28.79 -15.93
CA SER A 261 19.94 -29.91 -15.81
C SER A 261 19.82 -30.67 -14.48
N TYR A 262 18.69 -31.33 -14.25
CA TYR A 262 18.52 -32.54 -13.43
C TYR A 262 17.16 -33.12 -13.84
N SER A 263 16.96 -34.35 -14.29
CA SER A 263 17.82 -35.51 -14.48
C SER A 263 17.16 -36.39 -15.54
N SER A 264 17.84 -36.65 -16.66
CA SER A 264 17.64 -37.87 -17.43
C SER A 264 18.96 -38.63 -17.38
N ARG A 265 19.00 -39.72 -16.62
CA ARG A 265 19.94 -40.82 -16.82
C ARG A 265 19.47 -42.05 -16.03
N SER A 266 19.18 -43.08 -16.82
CA SER A 266 19.20 -44.54 -16.57
C SER A 266 18.36 -45.06 -15.42
#